data_AF-A0A453KR94-F1
#
_entry.id   AF-A0A453KR94-F1
#
_cell.length_a   1.000
_cell.length_b   1.000
_cell.length_c   1.000
_cell.angle_alpha   90.00
_cell.angle_beta   90.00
_cell.angle_gamma   90.00
#
_symmetry.space_group_name_H-M   'P 1'
#
loop_
_entity.id
_entity.type
_entity.pdbx_description
1 polymer ?
#
loop_
_entity_poly.entity_id
_entity_poly.type
_entity_poly.pdbx_seq_one_letter_code
_entity_poly.pdbx_strand_id
1 'polypeptide(L)'
;MMMTSFIAIVESTGAFIAASRYASATMIPPSIVSRGIGWQGIGILLDSFFGTANGTSVAVENVGLLAVTHVGSRRVVQISAGFMIFFAVLGKFGALFASIPLPIFAGMYCVFFAYVGACGLSFLQFCNLNSFRTKFILGFSFFIGISVPQYFNEYASVSGHGPVHTGARWFNDMINVPFSNKPFVAGLV
;
A
#
# COMPACT_ATOMS: atom_id res chain seq x y z
N MET A 1 -15.89 2.29 -3.43
CA MET A 1 -15.16 1.25 -2.68
C MET A 1 -14.56 0.15 -3.56
N MET A 2 -15.19 -0.28 -4.67
CA MET A 2 -14.59 -1.28 -5.56
C MET A 2 -13.26 -0.82 -6.19
N MET A 3 -13.17 0.46 -6.57
CA MET A 3 -11.94 1.01 -7.14
C MET A 3 -10.81 1.15 -6.11
N THR A 4 -11.13 1.51 -4.87
CA THR A 4 -10.14 1.58 -3.78
C THR A 4 -9.58 0.20 -3.43
N SER A 5 -10.42 -0.85 -3.43
CA SER A 5 -9.94 -2.23 -3.26
C SER A 5 -9.04 -2.68 -4.42
N PHE A 6 -9.33 -2.26 -5.66
CA PHE A 6 -8.48 -2.59 -6.80
C PHE A 6 -7.09 -1.96 -6.68
N ILE A 7 -7.03 -0.69 -6.30
CA ILE A 7 -5.77 0.01 -6.03
C ILE A 7 -4.99 -0.67 -4.89
N ALA A 8 -5.68 -1.07 -3.82
CA ALA A 8 -5.06 -1.79 -2.71
C ALA A 8 -4.45 -3.14 -3.16
N ILE A 9 -5.05 -3.84 -4.12
CA ILE A 9 -4.49 -5.07 -4.70
C ILE A 9 -3.19 -4.79 -5.47
N VAL A 10 -3.16 -3.71 -6.26
CA VAL A 10 -1.95 -3.29 -7.01
C VAL A 10 -0.82 -2.97 -6.04
N GLU A 11 -1.10 -2.18 -5.01
CA GLU A 11 -0.13 -1.83 -3.96
C GLU A 11 0.35 -3.07 -3.19
N SER A 12 -0.57 -3.95 -2.81
CA SER A 12 -0.28 -5.18 -2.08
C SER A 12 0.60 -6.15 -2.87
N THR A 13 0.44 -6.18 -4.20
CA THR A 13 1.31 -6.98 -5.08
C THR A 13 2.75 -6.52 -5.00
N GLY A 14 3.00 -5.20 -5.05
CA GLY A 14 4.33 -4.63 -4.85
C GLY A 14 4.90 -4.94 -3.46
N ALA A 15 4.05 -4.85 -2.43
CA ALA A 15 4.43 -5.15 -1.06
C ALA A 15 4.78 -6.63 -0.83
N PHE A 16 4.09 -7.59 -1.47
CA PHE A 16 4.48 -9.00 -1.44
C PHE A 16 5.87 -9.22 -2.03
N ILE A 17 6.15 -8.61 -3.18
CA ILE A 17 7.44 -8.69 -3.86
C ILE A 17 8.55 -8.12 -2.97
N ALA A 18 8.32 -6.96 -2.35
CA ALA A 18 9.25 -6.37 -1.38
C ALA A 18 9.48 -7.28 -0.15
N ALA A 19 8.40 -7.83 0.44
CA ALA A 19 8.50 -8.71 1.60
C ALA A 19 9.31 -9.99 1.30
N SER A 20 9.14 -10.59 0.11
CA SER A 20 9.95 -11.77 -0.26
C SER A 20 11.44 -11.48 -0.36
N ARG A 21 11.82 -10.28 -0.83
CA ARG A 21 13.22 -9.87 -0.89
C ARG A 21 13.81 -9.68 0.50
N TYR A 22 13.10 -8.98 1.37
CA TYR A 22 13.59 -8.75 2.74
C TYR A 22 13.62 -10.01 3.59
N ALA A 23 12.69 -10.93 3.39
CA ALA A 23 12.74 -12.27 3.99
C ALA A 23 13.82 -13.18 3.37
N SER A 24 14.55 -12.72 2.35
CA SER A 24 15.50 -13.53 1.56
C SER A 24 14.86 -14.83 1.03
N ALA A 25 13.57 -14.76 0.70
CA ALA A 25 12.82 -15.87 0.15
C ALA A 25 13.04 -15.97 -1.37
N THR A 26 12.78 -17.17 -1.91
CA THR A 26 12.77 -17.40 -3.36
C THR A 26 11.74 -16.52 -4.06
N MET A 27 11.98 -16.21 -5.33
CA MET A 27 11.03 -15.46 -6.17
C MET A 27 9.62 -16.05 -6.06
N ILE A 28 8.63 -15.18 -5.83
CA ILE A 28 7.25 -15.62 -5.58
C ILE A 28 6.64 -16.11 -6.89
N PRO A 29 6.17 -17.36 -6.98
CA PRO A 29 5.44 -17.83 -8.15
C PRO A 29 4.05 -17.18 -8.22
N PRO A 30 3.49 -16.98 -9.42
CA PRO A 30 2.18 -16.31 -9.61
C PRO A 30 1.03 -16.94 -8.81
N SER A 31 1.08 -18.26 -8.59
CA SER A 31 0.09 -18.98 -7.80
C SER A 31 0.04 -18.56 -6.33
N ILE A 32 1.18 -18.16 -5.75
CA ILE A 32 1.25 -17.72 -4.35
C ILE A 32 0.76 -16.28 -4.22
N VAL A 33 1.07 -15.42 -5.19
CA VAL A 33 0.52 -14.05 -5.25
C VAL A 33 -1.01 -14.11 -5.37
N SER A 34 -1.53 -14.94 -6.28
CA SER A 34 -2.97 -15.12 -6.46
C SER A 34 -3.67 -15.62 -5.18
N ARG A 35 -3.06 -16.56 -4.45
CA ARG A 35 -3.58 -17.03 -3.15
C ARG A 35 -3.52 -15.94 -2.07
N GLY A 36 -2.45 -15.14 -2.05
CA GLY A 36 -2.31 -14.01 -1.13
C GLY A 36 -3.39 -12.94 -1.36
N ILE A 37 -3.60 -12.56 -2.62
CA ILE A 37 -4.66 -11.61 -3.01
C ILE A 37 -6.04 -12.20 -2.72
N GLY A 38 -6.25 -13.50 -2.96
CA GLY A 38 -7.50 -14.18 -2.61
C GLY A 38 -7.82 -14.10 -1.11
N TRP A 39 -6.82 -14.32 -0.25
CA TRP A 39 -6.99 -14.19 1.20
C TRP A 39 -7.21 -12.74 1.65
N GLN A 40 -6.54 -11.79 1.00
CA GLN A 40 -6.78 -10.36 1.20
C GLN A 40 -8.23 -9.98 0.87
N GLY A 41 -8.78 -10.47 -0.23
CA GLY A 41 -10.17 -10.24 -0.61
C GLY A 41 -11.16 -10.76 0.44
N ILE A 42 -10.90 -11.96 0.99
CA ILE A 42 -11.70 -12.52 2.10
C ILE A 42 -11.61 -11.61 3.34
N GLY A 43 -10.42 -11.10 3.66
CA GLY A 43 -10.22 -10.13 4.75
C GLY A 43 -11.05 -8.86 4.57
N ILE A 44 -11.00 -8.25 3.37
CA ILE A 44 -11.80 -7.05 3.04
C ILE A 44 -13.32 -7.32 3.16
N LEU A 45 -13.78 -8.52 2.78
CA LEU A 45 -15.18 -8.91 2.95
C LEU A 45 -15.54 -8.98 4.43
N LEU A 46 -14.73 -9.65 5.25
CA LEU A 46 -14.95 -9.73 6.69
C LEU A 46 -14.93 -8.34 7.34
N ASP A 47 -13.98 -7.48 6.99
CA ASP A 47 -13.93 -6.09 7.46
C ASP A 47 -15.22 -5.34 7.15
N SER A 48 -15.74 -5.52 5.94
CA SER A 48 -17.00 -4.91 5.52
C SER A 48 -18.20 -5.42 6.34
N PHE A 49 -18.21 -6.70 6.70
CA PHE A 49 -19.26 -7.27 7.57
C PHE A 49 -19.19 -6.76 9.01
N PHE A 50 -18.00 -6.58 9.56
CA PHE A 50 -17.79 -6.06 10.91
C PHE A 50 -17.80 -4.52 10.99
N GLY A 51 -17.97 -3.83 9.86
CA GLY A 51 -18.11 -2.38 9.78
C GLY A 51 -16.79 -1.62 9.88
N THR A 52 -15.65 -2.26 9.58
CA THR A 52 -14.34 -1.60 9.57
C THR A 52 -14.28 -0.60 8.42
N ALA A 53 -13.95 0.66 8.70
CA ALA A 53 -13.90 1.72 7.69
C ALA A 53 -12.74 1.57 6.69
N ASN A 54 -11.67 0.88 7.10
CA ASN A 54 -10.47 0.62 6.28
C ASN A 54 -10.43 -0.89 5.96
N GLY A 55 -10.36 -1.24 4.68
CA GLY A 55 -10.24 -2.64 4.27
C GLY A 55 -8.82 -3.19 4.45
N THR A 56 -8.71 -4.51 4.64
CA THR A 56 -7.43 -5.23 4.76
C THR A 56 -6.51 -4.97 3.55
N SER A 57 -5.35 -4.36 3.83
CA SER A 57 -4.25 -4.21 2.87
C SER A 57 -2.93 -4.70 3.46
N VAL A 58 -1.95 -4.97 2.61
CA VAL A 58 -0.60 -5.29 3.10
C VAL A 58 -0.02 -4.05 3.78
N ALA A 59 0.25 -4.16 5.08
CA ALA A 59 0.82 -3.07 5.86
C ALA A 59 2.28 -2.83 5.46
N VAL A 60 2.55 -1.66 4.87
CA VAL A 60 3.90 -1.22 4.47
C VAL A 60 4.85 -1.20 5.65
N GLU A 61 4.36 -0.87 6.85
CA GLU A 61 5.13 -0.86 8.10
C GLU A 61 5.68 -2.25 8.45
N ASN A 62 4.87 -3.30 8.26
CA ASN A 62 5.29 -4.66 8.55
C ASN A 62 6.38 -5.13 7.58
N VAL A 63 6.30 -4.70 6.32
CA VAL A 63 7.35 -4.95 5.33
C VAL A 63 8.63 -4.19 5.67
N GLY A 64 8.52 -2.94 6.12
CA GLY A 64 9.65 -2.15 6.61
C GLY A 64 10.28 -2.75 7.87
N LEU A 65 9.48 -3.23 8.82
CA LEU A 65 9.96 -3.90 10.04
C LEU A 65 10.67 -5.21 9.71
N LEU A 66 10.14 -5.99 8.75
CA LEU A 66 10.80 -7.18 8.22
C LEU A 66 12.17 -6.85 7.63
N ALA A 67 12.29 -5.72 6.93
CA ALA A 67 13.57 -5.26 6.36
C ALA A 67 14.64 -4.98 7.43
N VAL A 68 14.24 -4.44 8.59
CA VAL A 68 15.16 -4.11 9.69
C VAL A 68 15.47 -5.34 10.55
N THR A 69 14.47 -6.16 10.85
CA THR A 69 14.61 -7.29 11.76
C THR A 69 15.17 -8.55 11.08
N HIS A 70 15.05 -8.65 9.76
CA HIS A 70 15.38 -9.85 8.97
C HIS A 70 14.66 -11.13 9.44
N VAL A 71 13.53 -11.02 10.16
CA VAL A 71 12.77 -12.17 10.66
C VAL A 71 11.55 -12.45 9.78
N GLY A 72 11.73 -13.28 8.76
CA GLY A 72 10.65 -13.74 7.85
C GLY A 72 9.76 -14.86 8.39
N SER A 73 9.73 -15.08 9.71
CA SER A 73 9.05 -16.25 10.30
C SER A 73 7.53 -16.05 10.41
N ARG A 74 6.77 -17.00 9.87
CA ARG A 74 5.29 -17.02 9.97
C ARG A 74 4.78 -17.05 11.42
N ARG A 75 5.56 -17.62 12.34
CA ARG A 75 5.20 -17.70 13.76
C ARG A 75 5.09 -16.33 14.42
N VAL A 76 5.96 -15.38 14.02
CA VAL A 76 5.92 -14.01 14.55
C VAL A 76 4.61 -13.34 14.18
N VAL A 77 4.16 -13.49 12.94
CA VAL A 77 2.89 -12.94 12.45
C VAL A 77 1.70 -13.59 13.17
N GLN A 78 1.72 -14.91 13.38
CA GLN A 78 0.65 -15.63 14.09
C GLN A 78 0.54 -15.20 15.56
N ILE A 79 1.67 -15.06 16.26
CA ILE A 79 1.71 -14.60 17.64
C ILE A 79 1.22 -13.15 17.74
N SER A 80 1.68 -12.28 16.83
CA SER A 80 1.23 -10.89 16.75
C SER A 80 -0.29 -10.78 16.53
N ALA A 81 -0.86 -11.59 15.63
CA ALA A 81 -2.31 -11.65 15.43
C ALA A 81 -3.06 -12.07 16.71
N GLY A 82 -2.53 -13.04 17.46
CA GLY A 82 -3.07 -13.42 18.77
C GLY A 82 -3.08 -12.26 19.77
N PHE A 83 -1.98 -11.50 19.84
CA PHE A 83 -1.91 -10.30 20.68
C PHE A 83 -2.88 -9.21 20.23
N MET A 84 -3.04 -8.98 18.92
CA MET A 84 -4.01 -8.00 18.41
C MET A 84 -5.44 -8.37 18.81
N ILE A 85 -5.84 -9.63 18.67
CA ILE A 85 -7.17 -10.10 19.10
C ILE A 85 -7.33 -9.91 20.61
N PHE A 86 -6.31 -10.26 21.39
CA PHE A 86 -6.34 -10.11 22.85
C PHE A 86 -6.50 -8.64 23.28
N PHE A 87 -5.73 -7.73 22.70
CA PHE A 87 -5.82 -6.30 23.02
C PHE A 87 -7.08 -5.64 22.47
N ALA A 88 -7.64 -6.13 21.37
CA ALA A 88 -8.91 -5.63 20.84
C ALA A 88 -10.09 -5.82 21.81
N VAL A 89 -10.08 -6.89 22.62
CA VAL A 89 -11.12 -7.16 23.63
C VAL A 89 -11.02 -6.19 24.82
N LEU A 90 -9.83 -5.68 25.12
CA LEU A 90 -9.58 -4.83 26.28
C LEU A 90 -9.58 -3.34 25.89
N GLY A 91 -10.76 -2.71 25.88
CA GLY A 91 -10.95 -1.32 25.46
C GLY A 91 -10.05 -0.27 26.15
N LYS A 92 -9.52 -0.55 27.34
CA LYS A 92 -8.54 0.32 28.03
C LYS A 92 -7.22 0.44 27.27
N PHE A 93 -6.76 -0.64 26.63
CA PHE A 93 -5.58 -0.58 25.77
C PHE A 93 -5.88 0.20 24.49
N GLY A 94 -7.10 0.06 23.94
CA GLY A 94 -7.56 0.89 22.83
C GLY A 94 -7.49 2.39 23.15
N ALA A 95 -7.92 2.80 24.34
CA ALA A 95 -7.83 4.19 24.80
C ALA A 95 -6.37 4.67 24.94
N LEU A 96 -5.47 3.79 25.41
CA LEU A 96 -4.04 4.10 25.50
C LEU A 96 -3.44 4.33 24.11
N PHE A 97 -3.73 3.47 23.13
CA PHE A 97 -3.27 3.67 21.76
C PHE A 97 -3.86 4.93 21.11
N ALA A 98 -5.12 5.25 21.41
CA ALA A 98 -5.76 6.49 20.94
C ALA A 98 -5.15 7.77 21.57
N SER A 99 -4.50 7.66 22.73
CA SER A 99 -3.84 8.79 23.40
C SER A 99 -2.47 9.15 22.81
N ILE A 100 -1.92 8.31 21.93
CA ILE A 100 -0.61 8.54 21.31
C ILE A 100 -0.73 9.71 20.30
N PRO A 101 0.13 10.74 20.41
CA PRO A 101 0.11 11.88 19.50
C PRO A 101 0.36 11.50 18.03
N LEU A 102 -0.43 12.10 17.13
CA LEU A 102 -0.29 11.96 15.67
C LEU A 102 1.13 12.25 15.13
N PRO A 103 1.91 13.21 15.68
CA PRO A 103 3.28 13.44 15.21
C PRO A 103 4.21 12.24 15.41
N ILE A 104 4.01 11.44 16.45
CA ILE A 104 4.84 10.24 16.71
C ILE A 104 4.56 9.19 15.65
N PHE A 105 3.28 8.95 15.34
CA PHE A 105 2.89 8.07 14.25
C PHE A 105 3.50 8.53 12.92
N ALA A 106 3.35 9.80 12.56
CA ALA A 106 3.93 10.36 11.34
C ALA A 106 5.45 10.16 11.25
N GLY A 107 6.17 10.34 12.37
CA GLY A 107 7.61 10.09 12.45
C GLY A 107 7.99 8.63 12.18
N MET A 108 7.25 7.68 12.77
CA MET A 108 7.45 6.25 12.53
C MET A 108 7.19 5.87 11.06
N TYR A 109 6.09 6.36 10.50
CA TYR A 109 5.75 6.13 9.08
C TYR A 109 6.83 6.66 8.13
N CYS A 110 7.43 7.82 8.42
CA CYS A 110 8.50 8.38 7.59
C CYS A 110 9.67 7.39 7.42
N VAL A 111 10.08 6.73 8.51
CA VAL A 111 11.14 5.72 8.48
C VAL A 111 10.71 4.48 7.70
N PHE A 112 9.53 3.92 7.99
CA PHE A 112 9.07 2.71 7.31
C PHE A 112 8.83 2.91 5.81
N PHE A 113 8.22 4.03 5.41
CA PHE A 113 8.04 4.36 3.99
C PHE A 113 9.38 4.58 3.29
N ALA A 114 10.38 5.16 3.96
CA ALA A 114 11.72 5.29 3.39
C ALA A 114 12.36 3.91 3.13
N TYR A 115 12.23 2.96 4.06
CA TYR A 115 12.71 1.59 3.87
C TYR A 115 12.00 0.89 2.71
N VAL A 116 10.67 0.94 2.64
CA VAL A 116 9.94 0.30 1.53
C VAL A 116 10.24 0.97 0.19
N GLY A 117 10.39 2.30 0.17
CA GLY A 117 10.86 3.03 -1.02
C GLY A 117 12.25 2.58 -1.47
N ALA A 118 13.19 2.41 -0.52
CA ALA A 118 14.52 1.88 -0.80
C ALA A 118 14.47 0.44 -1.35
N CYS A 119 13.52 -0.40 -0.88
CA CYS A 119 13.27 -1.72 -1.48
C CYS A 119 12.94 -1.61 -2.96
N GLY A 120 12.03 -0.69 -3.31
CA GLY A 120 11.61 -0.43 -4.68
C GLY A 120 12.81 -0.06 -5.56
N LEU A 121 13.65 0.86 -5.09
CA LEU A 121 14.87 1.28 -5.80
C LEU A 121 15.88 0.15 -5.94
N SER A 122 15.99 -0.76 -4.96
CA SER A 122 16.87 -1.92 -5.07
C SER A 122 16.53 -2.82 -6.26
N PHE A 123 15.28 -2.83 -6.74
CA PHE A 123 14.91 -3.60 -7.93
C PHE A 123 15.50 -3.04 -9.23
N LEU A 124 15.91 -1.76 -9.25
CA LEU A 124 16.56 -1.15 -10.41
C LEU A 124 17.91 -1.81 -10.72
N GLN A 125 18.51 -2.50 -9.76
CA GLN A 125 19.74 -3.29 -9.97
C GLN A 125 19.53 -4.45 -10.96
N PHE A 126 18.30 -4.94 -11.12
CA PHE A 126 17.98 -5.99 -12.09
C PHE A 126 17.66 -5.43 -13.49
N CYS A 127 17.63 -4.10 -13.65
CA CYS A 127 17.31 -3.43 -14.90
C CYS A 127 18.59 -2.91 -15.59
N ASN A 128 18.64 -2.97 -16.93
CA ASN A 128 19.73 -2.35 -17.69
C ASN A 128 19.55 -0.83 -17.77
N LEU A 129 20.14 -0.10 -16.82
CA LEU A 129 20.13 1.37 -16.74
C LEU A 129 21.05 2.06 -17.76
N ASN A 130 21.84 1.32 -18.54
CA ASN A 130 22.64 1.92 -19.61
C ASN A 130 21.79 2.26 -20.84
N SER A 131 20.72 1.48 -21.08
CA SER A 131 19.81 1.73 -22.20
C SER A 131 18.99 3.02 -22.01
N PHE A 132 18.94 3.85 -23.05
CA PHE A 132 18.09 5.04 -23.08
C PHE A 132 16.61 4.70 -22.86
N ARG A 133 16.13 3.59 -23.44
CA ARG A 133 14.74 3.14 -23.32
C ARG A 133 14.35 2.89 -21.86
N THR A 134 15.18 2.18 -21.09
CA THR A 134 14.90 1.89 -19.68
C THR A 134 14.91 3.15 -18.84
N LYS A 135 15.88 4.06 -19.08
CA LYS A 135 15.97 5.35 -18.38
C LYS A 135 14.76 6.24 -18.67
N PHE A 136 14.30 6.25 -19.91
CA PHE A 136 13.10 7.00 -20.30
C PHE A 136 11.85 6.45 -19.62
N ILE A 137 11.61 5.14 -19.67
CA ILE A 137 10.45 4.49 -19.02
C ILE A 137 10.47 4.78 -17.51
N LEU A 138 11.63 4.59 -16.86
CA LEU A 138 11.79 4.86 -15.43
C LEU A 138 11.49 6.32 -15.09
N GLY A 139 12.13 7.27 -15.77
CA GLY A 139 11.96 8.69 -15.49
C GLY A 139 10.54 9.18 -15.77
N PHE A 140 9.94 8.71 -16.86
CA PHE A 140 8.57 9.07 -17.25
C PHE A 140 7.52 8.50 -16.28
N SER A 141 7.65 7.22 -15.89
CA SER A 141 6.77 6.59 -14.89
C SER A 141 6.85 7.31 -13.53
N PHE A 142 8.06 7.66 -13.05
CA PHE A 142 8.22 8.44 -11.83
C PHE A 142 7.59 9.83 -11.92
N PHE A 143 7.82 10.54 -13.04
CA PHE A 143 7.29 11.89 -13.22
C PHE A 143 5.75 11.89 -13.29
N ILE A 144 5.16 11.03 -14.11
CA ILE A 144 3.70 10.93 -14.26
C ILE A 144 3.04 10.39 -12.98
N GLY A 145 3.68 9.41 -12.33
CA GLY A 145 3.24 8.84 -11.06
C GLY A 145 3.21 9.81 -9.88
N ILE A 146 3.94 10.94 -9.94
CA ILE A 146 3.87 12.00 -8.93
C ILE A 146 2.97 13.14 -9.40
N SER A 147 3.12 13.59 -10.64
CA SER A 147 2.47 14.79 -11.17
C SER A 147 0.96 14.66 -11.34
N VAL A 148 0.47 13.58 -11.95
CA VAL A 148 -0.97 13.39 -12.21
C VAL A 148 -1.76 13.25 -10.90
N PRO A 149 -1.36 12.40 -9.94
CA PRO A 149 -2.04 12.33 -8.64
C PRO A 149 -1.99 13.63 -7.86
N GLN A 150 -0.89 14.38 -7.94
CA GLN A 150 -0.80 15.67 -7.29
C GLN A 150 -1.81 16.65 -7.88
N TYR A 151 -1.92 16.72 -9.22
CA TYR A 151 -2.92 17.53 -9.90
C TYR A 151 -4.36 17.17 -9.46
N PHE A 152 -4.72 15.88 -9.43
CA PHE A 152 -6.06 15.45 -9.03
C PHE A 152 -6.38 15.81 -7.57
N ASN A 153 -5.41 15.65 -6.66
CA ASN A 153 -5.59 15.98 -5.24
C ASN A 153 -5.68 17.49 -5.00
N GLU A 154 -4.85 18.28 -5.67
CA GLU A 154 -4.86 19.74 -5.55
C GLU A 154 -6.12 20.34 -6.15
N TYR A 155 -6.55 19.86 -7.31
CA TYR A 155 -7.82 20.25 -7.93
C TYR A 155 -9.01 19.94 -7.02
N ALA A 156 -9.04 18.73 -6.42
CA ALA A 156 -10.08 18.36 -5.46
C ALA A 156 -10.07 19.25 -4.21
N SER A 157 -8.90 19.67 -3.73
CA SER A 157 -8.76 20.55 -2.57
C SER A 157 -9.23 21.99 -2.84
N VAL A 158 -9.05 22.49 -4.06
CA VAL A 158 -9.40 23.87 -4.43
C VAL A 158 -10.86 23.98 -4.87
N SER A 159 -11.34 23.06 -5.69
CA SER A 159 -12.67 23.10 -6.30
C SER A 159 -13.74 22.34 -5.50
N GLY A 160 -13.35 21.58 -4.47
CA GLY A 160 -14.26 20.75 -3.67
C GLY A 160 -14.78 19.50 -4.40
N HIS A 161 -14.35 19.26 -5.64
CA HIS A 161 -14.67 18.08 -6.44
C HIS A 161 -13.47 17.66 -7.29
N GLY A 162 -13.39 16.38 -7.65
CA GLY A 162 -12.35 15.89 -8.56
C GLY A 162 -12.47 16.50 -9.98
N PRO A 163 -11.39 16.43 -10.80
CA PRO A 163 -11.37 16.98 -12.16
C PRO A 163 -12.50 16.45 -13.04
N VAL A 164 -12.88 15.19 -12.86
CA VAL A 164 -14.06 14.62 -13.51
C VAL A 164 -15.27 14.85 -12.62
N HIS A 165 -16.13 15.80 -13.02
CA HIS A 165 -17.36 16.12 -12.34
C HIS A 165 -18.56 16.00 -13.27
N THR A 166 -19.16 14.81 -13.28
CA THR A 166 -20.43 14.51 -13.95
C THR A 166 -21.56 14.37 -12.92
N GLY A 167 -22.82 14.38 -13.36
CA GLY A 167 -23.98 14.11 -12.49
C GLY A 167 -23.99 12.69 -11.90
N ALA A 168 -23.14 11.79 -12.38
CA ALA A 168 -23.00 10.42 -11.91
C ALA A 168 -21.83 10.30 -10.92
N ARG A 169 -22.12 10.28 -9.62
CA ARG A 169 -21.09 10.13 -8.57
C ARG A 169 -20.23 8.87 -8.74
N TRP A 170 -20.85 7.76 -9.12
CA TRP A 170 -20.15 6.49 -9.34
C TRP A 170 -19.08 6.58 -10.45
N PHE A 171 -19.36 7.36 -11.51
CA PHE A 171 -18.44 7.55 -12.62
C PHE A 171 -17.28 8.46 -12.22
N ASN A 172 -17.58 9.53 -11.49
CA ASN A 172 -16.56 10.41 -10.93
C ASN A 172 -15.62 9.65 -10.01
N ASP A 173 -16.14 8.78 -9.14
CA ASP A 173 -15.33 7.97 -8.23
C ASP A 173 -14.50 6.91 -8.98
N MET A 174 -15.03 6.35 -10.08
CA MET A 174 -14.28 5.40 -10.92
C MET A 174 -13.05 6.01 -11.59
N ILE A 175 -13.09 7.30 -11.92
CA ILE A 175 -11.99 7.98 -12.60
C ILE A 175 -11.09 8.72 -11.62
N ASN A 176 -11.66 9.53 -10.72
CA ASN A 176 -10.86 10.39 -9.85
C ASN A 176 -10.02 9.59 -8.84
N VAL A 177 -10.58 8.54 -8.24
CA VAL A 177 -9.90 7.74 -7.19
C VAL A 177 -8.59 7.08 -7.68
N PRO A 178 -8.54 6.40 -8.83
CA PRO A 178 -7.30 5.80 -9.34
C PRO A 178 -6.26 6.85 -9.74
N PHE A 179 -6.68 7.92 -10.41
CA PHE A 179 -5.74 8.96 -10.83
C PHE A 179 -5.21 9.80 -9.65
N SER A 180 -5.93 9.87 -8.53
CA SER A 180 -5.44 10.44 -7.26
C SER A 180 -4.40 9.56 -6.54
N ASN A 181 -4.21 8.30 -6.95
CA ASN A 181 -3.31 7.36 -6.30
C ASN A 181 -1.95 7.26 -7.03
N LYS A 182 -0.86 7.58 -6.32
CA LYS A 182 0.51 7.60 -6.85
C LYS A 182 1.00 6.24 -7.36
N PRO A 183 1.00 5.16 -6.55
CA PRO A 183 1.42 3.85 -7.04
C PRO A 183 0.62 3.34 -8.24
N PHE A 184 -0.69 3.61 -8.29
CA PHE A 184 -1.53 3.19 -9.41
C PHE A 184 -1.12 3.85 -10.73
N VAL A 185 -0.96 5.18 -10.73
CA VAL A 185 -0.58 5.92 -11.92
C VAL A 185 0.84 5.59 -12.38
N ALA A 186 1.78 5.43 -11.43
CA ALA A 186 3.15 5.02 -11.75
C ALA A 186 3.20 3.64 -12.43
N GLY A 187 2.38 2.69 -11.99
CA GLY A 187 2.33 1.34 -12.56
C GLY A 187 1.61 1.22 -13.90
N LEU A 188 0.83 2.23 -14.30
CA LEU A 188 0.12 2.26 -15.57
C LEU A 188 1.02 2.68 -16.75
N VAL A 189 2.08 3.44 -16.46
CA VAL A 189 3.02 4.03 -17.40
C VAL A 189 4.23 3.13 -17.63
#